data_AF-A0A8T5U5L0-F1
#
_entry.id   AF-A0A8T5U5L0-F1
#
_cell.length_a   1.000
_cell.length_b   1.000
_cell.length_c   1.000
_cell.angle_alpha   90.00
_cell.angle_beta   90.00
_cell.angle_gamma   90.00
#
_symmetry.space_group_name_H-M   'P 1'
#
loop_
_entity.id
_entity.type
_entity.pdbx_description
1 polymer ?
#
loop_
_entity_poly.entity_id
_entity_poly.type
_entity_poly.pdbx_seq_one_letter_code
_entity_poly.pdbx_strand_id
1 'polypeptide(L)'
;NHNIFGKKLKHCPQVFSTNYFLKDKDGKYLNGILDKKVWVIWAEGRTRGDFNAIKTPIGYLPKYEDLKTLFKVELNKDYSKEEYIEQFTIRINFLLEKLNRMEKMYKTEKEIPKFFWDLLFMQRSGLIGLLKKTGKEEIIPFELV
;
A
#
# COMPACT_ATOMS: atom_id res chain seq x y z
N ASN A 1 15.04 3.32 -18.32
CA ASN A 1 16.07 3.90 -17.41
C ASN A 1 16.00 3.34 -15.99
N HIS A 2 14.95 3.59 -15.20
CA HIS A 2 14.88 3.17 -13.78
C HIS A 2 15.07 1.65 -13.54
N ASN A 3 14.41 0.79 -14.32
CA ASN A 3 14.55 -0.67 -14.17
C ASN A 3 15.98 -1.17 -14.43
N ILE A 4 16.65 -0.61 -15.45
CA ILE A 4 18.04 -0.96 -15.78
C ILE A 4 18.98 -0.50 -14.66
N PHE A 5 18.78 0.71 -14.16
CA PHE A 5 19.55 1.23 -13.03
C PHE A 5 19.36 0.36 -11.78
N GLY A 6 18.12 0.08 -11.39
CA GLY A 6 17.80 -0.73 -10.21
C GLY A 6 18.41 -2.13 -10.26
N LYS A 7 18.40 -2.79 -11.42
CA LYS A 7 19.01 -4.12 -11.61
C LYS A 7 20.53 -4.16 -11.43
N LYS A 8 21.21 -3.01 -11.54
CA LYS A 8 22.67 -2.90 -11.38
C LYS A 8 23.08 -2.63 -9.93
N LEU A 9 22.14 -2.32 -9.04
CA LEU A 9 22.45 -2.01 -7.64
C LEU A 9 22.70 -3.30 -6.86
N LYS A 10 23.84 -3.38 -6.17
CA LYS A 10 24.12 -4.44 -5.19
C LYS A 10 23.17 -4.37 -3.99
N HIS A 11 22.82 -3.15 -3.59
CA HIS A 11 21.88 -2.86 -2.51
C HIS A 11 20.77 -1.96 -3.07
N CYS A 12 19.71 -2.59 -3.58
CA CYS A 12 18.57 -1.87 -4.16
C CYS A 12 17.69 -1.30 -3.03
N PRO A 13 17.38 0.02 -3.02
CA PRO A 13 16.54 0.61 -1.99
C PRO A 13 15.11 0.08 -2.07
N GLN A 14 14.48 -0.12 -0.91
CA GLN A 14 13.05 -0.40 -0.85
C GLN A 14 12.27 0.87 -1.20
N VAL A 15 11.25 0.73 -2.04
CA VAL A 15 10.37 1.83 -2.46
C VAL A 15 9.05 1.73 -1.70
N PHE A 16 8.67 2.83 -1.05
CA PHE A 16 7.44 2.93 -0.27
C PHE A 16 6.47 3.91 -0.93
N SER A 17 5.17 3.65 -0.76
CA SER A 17 4.09 4.52 -1.20
C SER A 17 3.22 4.87 0.00
N THR A 18 2.99 6.16 0.21
CA THR A 18 2.18 6.68 1.32
C THR A 18 1.06 7.56 0.80
N ASN A 19 -0.10 7.54 1.46
CA ASN A 19 -1.19 8.47 1.19
C ASN A 19 -1.65 9.16 2.49
N TYR A 20 -1.19 10.39 2.71
CA TYR A 20 -1.55 11.18 3.89
C TYR A 20 -2.92 11.85 3.77
N PHE A 21 -3.56 11.75 2.60
CA PHE A 21 -4.78 12.49 2.25
C PHE A 21 -6.03 11.62 2.21
N LEU A 22 -5.97 10.40 2.76
CA LEU A 22 -7.16 9.58 2.95
C LEU A 22 -8.16 10.31 3.83
N LYS A 23 -9.43 10.22 3.45
CA LYS A 23 -10.56 10.83 4.15
C LYS A 23 -11.60 9.77 4.50
N ASP A 24 -12.28 9.98 5.62
CA ASP A 24 -13.48 9.23 5.99
C ASP A 24 -14.68 9.65 5.13
N LYS A 25 -15.84 9.04 5.41
CA LYS A 25 -17.11 9.33 4.74
C LYS A 25 -17.61 10.76 4.99
N ASP A 26 -17.21 11.38 6.08
CA ASP A 26 -17.55 12.75 6.45
C ASP A 26 -16.57 13.78 5.87
N GLY A 27 -15.56 13.32 5.11
CA GLY A 27 -14.57 14.15 4.44
C GLY A 27 -13.42 14.61 5.34
N LYS A 28 -13.32 14.07 6.57
CA LYS A 28 -12.25 14.37 7.52
C LYS A 28 -11.04 13.49 7.23
N TYR A 29 -9.84 14.07 7.39
CA TYR A 29 -8.60 13.32 7.14
C TYR A 29 -8.40 12.21 8.17
N LEU A 30 -7.98 11.04 7.67
CA LEU A 30 -7.61 9.89 8.49
C LEU A 30 -6.21 10.00 9.10
N ASN A 31 -5.45 11.05 8.76
CA ASN A 31 -4.10 11.27 9.26
C ASN A 31 -4.01 12.64 9.94
N GLY A 32 -3.34 12.68 11.08
CA GLY A 32 -2.81 13.92 11.65
C GLY A 32 -1.54 14.37 10.91
N ILE A 33 -1.19 15.65 11.05
CA ILE A 33 0.02 16.23 10.43
C ILE A 33 1.30 15.50 10.92
N LEU A 34 1.34 15.13 12.21
CA LEU A 34 2.49 14.50 12.83
C LEU A 34 2.59 13.00 12.55
N ASP A 35 1.51 12.36 12.07
CA ASP A 35 1.47 10.92 11.77
C ASP A 35 2.52 10.52 10.72
N LYS A 36 2.96 11.48 9.87
CA LYS A 36 4.08 11.31 8.94
C LYS A 36 5.35 10.75 9.59
N LYS A 37 5.63 11.10 10.85
CA LYS A 37 6.78 10.58 11.60
C LYS A 37 6.70 9.06 11.74
N VAL A 38 5.53 8.53 12.10
CA VAL A 38 5.29 7.09 12.25
C VAL A 38 5.49 6.36 10.93
N TRP A 39 4.99 6.90 9.83
CA TRP A 39 5.10 6.29 8.51
C TRP A 39 6.55 6.17 8.03
N VAL A 40 7.38 7.19 8.32
CA VAL A 40 8.81 7.17 7.99
C VAL A 40 9.58 6.17 8.85
N ILE A 41 9.30 6.11 10.16
CA ILE A 41 9.97 5.17 11.07
C ILE A 41 9.59 3.72 10.75
N TRP A 42 8.32 3.47 10.40
CA TRP A 42 7.93 2.13 9.95
C TRP A 42 8.67 1.72 8.65
N ALA A 43 8.79 2.65 7.69
CA ALA A 43 9.55 2.39 6.47
C ALA A 43 11.03 2.12 6.76
N GLU A 44 11.66 2.89 7.65
CA GLU A 44 13.04 2.66 8.11
C GLU A 44 13.19 1.25 8.71
N GLY A 45 12.33 0.86 9.66
CA GLY A 45 12.37 -0.47 10.26
C GLY A 45 12.16 -1.60 9.23
N ARG A 46 11.32 -1.39 8.22
CA ARG A 46 11.18 -2.34 7.08
C ARG A 46 12.45 -2.49 6.25
N THR A 47 13.27 -1.44 6.13
CA THR A 47 14.56 -1.55 5.45
C THR A 47 15.61 -2.33 6.25
N ARG A 48 15.48 -2.36 7.58
CA ARG A 48 16.38 -3.08 8.50
C ARG A 48 15.93 -4.51 8.80
N GLY A 49 14.68 -4.84 8.50
CA GLY A 49 14.09 -6.14 8.82
C GLY A 49 13.43 -6.20 10.20
N ASP A 50 13.27 -5.05 10.87
CA ASP A 50 12.71 -4.94 12.22
C ASP A 50 11.20 -5.24 12.23
N PHE A 51 10.51 -4.94 11.13
CA PHE A 51 9.07 -5.13 11.00
C PHE A 51 8.71 -6.13 9.89
N ASN A 52 7.68 -6.92 10.13
CA ASN A 52 7.04 -7.75 9.11
C ASN A 52 5.97 -6.95 8.36
N ALA A 53 5.37 -7.53 7.33
CA ALA A 53 4.28 -6.88 6.58
C ALA A 53 3.29 -7.89 6.02
N ILE A 54 2.07 -7.44 5.77
CA ILE A 54 1.00 -8.23 5.15
C ILE A 54 1.18 -8.14 3.63
N LYS A 55 1.38 -9.29 2.98
CA LYS A 55 1.52 -9.35 1.51
C LYS A 55 0.14 -9.25 0.85
N THR A 56 0.00 -8.37 -0.12
CA THR A 56 -1.23 -8.14 -0.88
C THR A 56 -0.96 -8.10 -2.39
N PRO A 57 -1.99 -8.19 -3.24
CA PRO A 57 -1.82 -8.00 -4.68
C PRO A 57 -1.20 -6.65 -5.09
N ILE A 58 -1.32 -5.61 -4.25
CA ILE A 58 -0.87 -4.25 -4.53
C ILE A 58 0.39 -3.84 -3.75
N GLY A 59 1.08 -4.80 -3.13
CA GLY A 59 2.29 -4.56 -2.34
C GLY A 59 2.14 -5.03 -0.89
N TYR A 60 2.85 -4.39 0.01
CA TYR A 60 2.91 -4.78 1.42
C TYR A 60 2.25 -3.72 2.30
N LEU A 61 1.41 -4.17 3.23
CA LEU A 61 0.78 -3.31 4.23
C LEU A 61 1.45 -3.49 5.61
N PRO A 62 1.52 -2.43 6.43
CA PRO A 62 1.96 -2.54 7.82
C PRO A 62 1.04 -3.45 8.63
N LYS A 63 1.59 -4.14 9.63
CA LYS A 63 0.78 -4.85 10.64
C LYS A 63 0.29 -3.85 11.69
N TYR A 64 -0.92 -4.08 12.22
CA TYR A 64 -1.51 -3.22 13.24
C TYR A 64 -0.62 -3.04 14.48
N GLU A 65 -0.04 -4.14 14.98
CA GLU A 65 0.76 -4.11 16.22
C GLU A 65 2.02 -3.24 16.10
N ASP A 66 2.66 -3.22 14.93
CA ASP A 66 3.80 -2.36 14.65
C ASP A 66 3.37 -0.89 14.74
N LEU A 67 2.27 -0.54 14.05
CA LEU A 67 1.76 0.83 14.04
C LEU A 67 1.28 1.28 15.41
N LYS A 68 0.54 0.44 16.12
CA LYS A 68 0.05 0.73 17.47
C LYS A 68 1.21 1.09 18.40
N THR A 69 2.28 0.29 18.36
CA THR A 69 3.50 0.54 19.13
C THR A 69 4.16 1.86 18.73
N LEU A 70 4.35 2.07 17.42
CA LEU A 70 5.00 3.28 16.92
C LEU A 70 4.22 4.57 17.23
N PHE A 71 2.90 4.57 17.07
CA PHE A 71 2.06 5.70 17.45
C PHE A 71 2.15 6.01 18.94
N LYS A 72 2.20 4.97 19.78
CA LYS A 72 2.34 5.15 21.22
C LYS A 72 3.70 5.73 21.61
N VAL A 73 4.78 5.20 21.04
CA VAL A 73 6.16 5.63 21.36
C VAL A 73 6.44 7.02 20.79
N GLU A 74 6.07 7.28 19.54
CA GLU A 74 6.55 8.46 18.81
C GLU A 74 5.67 9.69 19.00
N LEU A 75 4.38 9.49 19.30
CA LEU A 75 3.37 10.54 19.38
C LEU A 75 2.53 10.49 20.65
N ASN A 76 2.74 9.51 21.54
CA ASN A 76 1.87 9.23 22.70
C ASN A 76 0.37 9.17 22.32
N LYS A 77 0.08 8.65 21.13
CA LYS A 77 -1.28 8.52 20.58
C LYS A 77 -1.72 7.06 20.65
N ASP A 78 -2.93 6.83 21.12
CA ASP A 78 -3.55 5.49 21.07
C ASP A 78 -4.15 5.27 19.67
N TYR A 79 -3.44 4.50 18.84
CA TYR A 79 -3.87 4.17 17.48
C TYR A 79 -4.84 2.99 17.47
N SER A 80 -6.08 3.27 17.09
CA SER A 80 -7.21 2.34 17.17
C SER A 80 -7.21 1.31 16.03
N LYS A 81 -7.91 0.19 16.23
CA LYS A 81 -8.09 -0.81 15.16
C LYS A 81 -8.99 -0.25 14.06
N GLU A 82 -9.91 0.62 14.43
CA GLU A 82 -10.86 1.29 13.54
C GLU A 82 -10.11 2.21 12.56
N GLU A 83 -9.20 3.06 13.06
CA GLU A 83 -8.31 3.87 12.21
C GLU A 83 -7.50 3.00 11.24
N TYR A 84 -6.93 1.89 11.74
CA TYR A 84 -6.17 0.95 10.93
C TYR A 84 -7.00 0.29 9.82
N ILE A 85 -8.19 -0.19 10.17
CA ILE A 85 -9.12 -0.78 9.20
C ILE A 85 -9.47 0.24 8.13
N GLU A 86 -9.85 1.46 8.51
CA GLU A 86 -10.30 2.47 7.56
C GLU A 86 -9.20 2.88 6.56
N GLN A 87 -7.97 3.07 7.08
CA GLN A 87 -6.80 3.45 6.29
C GLN A 87 -6.32 2.35 5.33
N PHE A 88 -6.38 1.08 5.75
CA PHE A 88 -5.74 -0.02 5.02
C PHE A 88 -6.70 -1.03 4.37
N THR A 89 -8.02 -0.83 4.48
CA THR A 89 -9.01 -1.65 3.76
C THR A 89 -8.77 -1.63 2.25
N ILE A 90 -8.65 -2.82 1.67
CA ILE A 90 -8.50 -3.02 0.23
C ILE A 90 -9.87 -2.91 -0.41
N ARG A 91 -10.09 -1.82 -1.15
CA ARG A 91 -11.31 -1.57 -1.92
C ARG A 91 -11.09 -2.00 -3.37
N ILE A 92 -11.47 -3.23 -3.68
CA ILE A 92 -11.09 -3.91 -4.94
C ILE A 92 -11.56 -3.11 -6.16
N ASN A 93 -12.81 -2.67 -6.17
CA ASN A 93 -13.39 -1.94 -7.30
C ASN A 93 -12.61 -0.66 -7.61
N PHE A 94 -12.34 0.18 -6.59
CA PHE A 94 -11.55 1.40 -6.77
C PHE A 94 -10.11 1.14 -7.23
N LEU A 95 -9.50 0.05 -6.77
CA LEU A 95 -8.17 -0.34 -7.23
C LEU A 95 -8.19 -0.81 -8.68
N LEU A 96 -9.18 -1.62 -9.09
CA LEU A 96 -9.34 -2.04 -10.48
C LEU A 96 -9.61 -0.85 -11.42
N GLU A 97 -10.43 0.11 -10.99
CA GLU A 97 -10.65 1.37 -11.71
C GLU A 97 -9.38 2.19 -11.84
N LYS A 98 -8.58 2.30 -10.76
CA LYS A 98 -7.26 2.95 -10.81
C LYS A 98 -6.37 2.25 -11.84
N LEU A 99 -6.31 0.92 -11.85
CA LEU A 99 -5.53 0.16 -12.84
C LEU A 99 -6.03 0.40 -14.26
N ASN A 100 -7.36 0.46 -14.49
CA ASN A 100 -7.95 0.79 -15.80
C ASN A 100 -7.53 2.19 -16.28
N ARG A 101 -7.56 3.19 -15.38
CA ARG A 101 -7.13 4.55 -15.71
C ARG A 101 -5.65 4.59 -16.06
N MET A 102 -4.80 3.92 -15.28
CA MET A 102 -3.37 3.80 -15.58
C MET A 102 -3.15 3.13 -16.93
N GLU A 103 -3.83 2.03 -17.20
CA GLU A 103 -3.71 1.31 -18.48
C GLU A 103 -4.07 2.20 -19.67
N LYS A 104 -5.21 2.90 -19.59
CA LYS A 104 -5.67 3.81 -20.64
C LYS A 104 -4.68 4.95 -20.89
N MET A 105 -4.15 5.55 -19.83
CA MET A 105 -3.19 6.66 -19.93
C MET A 105 -1.85 6.20 -20.52
N TYR A 106 -1.31 5.08 -20.06
CA TYR A 106 0.00 4.62 -20.53
C TYR A 106 -0.06 3.95 -21.91
N LYS A 107 -1.23 3.51 -22.37
CA LYS A 107 -1.39 2.98 -23.74
C LYS A 107 -1.19 4.05 -24.82
N THR A 108 -1.37 5.33 -24.50
CA THR A 108 -1.12 6.43 -25.46
C THR A 108 0.35 6.84 -25.51
N GLU A 109 1.15 6.39 -24.55
CA GLU A 109 2.58 6.68 -24.48
C GLU A 109 3.39 5.70 -25.33
N LYS A 110 4.48 6.21 -25.92
CA LYS A 110 5.42 5.38 -26.68
C LYS A 110 6.42 4.70 -25.75
N GLU A 111 6.88 3.52 -26.15
CA GLU A 111 8.00 2.81 -25.52
C GLU A 111 7.81 2.44 -24.03
N ILE A 112 6.56 2.19 -23.60
CA ILE A 112 6.31 1.71 -22.24
C ILE A 112 6.93 0.31 -22.05
N PRO A 113 7.84 0.12 -21.07
CA PRO A 113 8.54 -1.14 -20.91
C PRO A 113 7.60 -2.31 -20.56
N LYS A 114 7.86 -3.50 -21.11
CA LYS A 114 7.07 -4.72 -20.85
C LYS A 114 6.80 -4.99 -19.36
N PHE A 115 7.80 -4.79 -18.50
CA PHE A 115 7.67 -5.06 -17.06
C PHE A 115 6.56 -4.22 -16.38
N PHE A 116 6.25 -3.03 -16.92
CA PHE A 116 5.16 -2.21 -16.41
C PHE A 116 3.81 -2.89 -16.64
N TRP A 117 3.60 -3.40 -17.86
CA TRP A 117 2.38 -4.13 -18.22
C TRP A 117 2.27 -5.44 -17.46
N ASP A 118 3.37 -6.17 -17.32
CA ASP A 118 3.41 -7.41 -16.52
C ASP A 118 3.00 -7.11 -15.06
N LEU A 119 3.51 -6.03 -14.47
CA LEU A 119 3.15 -5.63 -13.10
C LEU A 119 1.66 -5.24 -13.00
N LEU A 120 1.16 -4.45 -13.94
CA LEU A 120 -0.25 -4.03 -13.97
C LEU A 120 -1.18 -5.25 -14.07
N PHE A 121 -0.82 -6.21 -14.92
CA PHE A 121 -1.55 -7.47 -15.10
C PHE A 121 -1.52 -8.34 -13.84
N MET A 122 -0.36 -8.47 -13.18
CA MET A 122 -0.22 -9.22 -11.93
C MET A 122 -1.07 -8.62 -10.81
N GLN A 123 -1.05 -7.29 -10.64
CA GLN A 123 -1.88 -6.60 -9.65
C GLN A 123 -3.37 -6.82 -9.93
N ARG A 124 -3.79 -6.63 -11.19
CA ARG A 124 -5.18 -6.85 -11.62
C ARG A 124 -5.65 -8.27 -11.36
N SER A 125 -4.85 -9.26 -11.78
CA SER A 125 -5.17 -10.68 -11.61
C SER A 125 -5.24 -11.07 -10.13
N GLY A 126 -4.33 -10.55 -9.32
CA GLY A 126 -4.35 -10.77 -7.87
C GLY A 126 -5.59 -10.17 -7.19
N LEU A 127 -6.01 -8.97 -7.58
CA LEU A 127 -7.24 -8.34 -7.06
C LEU A 127 -8.50 -9.12 -7.47
N ILE A 128 -8.59 -9.55 -8.73
CA ILE A 128 -9.71 -10.39 -9.21
C ILE A 128 -9.72 -11.75 -8.48
N GLY A 129 -8.55 -12.36 -8.30
CA GLY A 129 -8.42 -13.60 -7.55
C GLY A 129 -8.85 -13.45 -6.10
N LEU A 130 -8.51 -12.32 -5.48
CA LEU A 130 -8.93 -11.99 -4.13
C LEU A 130 -10.46 -11.84 -4.03
N LEU A 131 -11.08 -11.10 -4.96
CA LEU A 131 -12.55 -10.98 -5.04
C LEU A 131 -13.24 -12.33 -5.20
N LYS A 132 -12.73 -13.20 -6.09
CA LYS A 132 -13.28 -14.54 -6.30
C LYS A 132 -13.15 -15.42 -5.06
N LYS A 133 -12.05 -15.30 -4.33
CA LYS A 133 -11.78 -16.09 -3.12
C LYS A 133 -12.67 -15.67 -1.95
N THR A 134 -12.84 -14.37 -1.74
CA THR A 134 -13.55 -13.84 -0.56
C THR A 134 -15.03 -13.57 -0.82
N GLY A 135 -15.42 -13.33 -2.07
CA GLY A 135 -16.74 -12.82 -2.43
C GLY A 135 -16.99 -11.38 -1.96
N LYS A 136 -15.96 -10.66 -1.50
CA LYS A 136 -16.06 -9.32 -0.91
C LYS A 136 -15.35 -8.27 -1.76
N GLU A 137 -16.00 -7.13 -1.94
CA GLU A 137 -15.41 -5.97 -2.64
C GLU A 137 -14.50 -5.12 -1.74
N GLU A 138 -14.76 -5.14 -0.44
CA GLU A 138 -13.92 -4.52 0.59
C GLU A 138 -13.36 -5.61 1.51
N ILE A 139 -12.04 -5.59 1.71
CA ILE A 139 -11.35 -6.57 2.53
C ILE A 139 -10.51 -5.84 3.55
N ILE A 140 -10.81 -6.09 4.83
CA ILE A 140 -10.09 -5.45 5.93
C ILE A 140 -8.72 -6.12 6.11
N PRO A 141 -7.70 -5.40 6.58
CA PRO A 141 -6.34 -5.95 6.67
C PRO A 141 -6.23 -7.22 7.53
N PHE A 142 -7.08 -7.35 8.55
CA PHE A 142 -7.11 -8.52 9.44
C PHE A 142 -7.55 -9.81 8.75
N GLU A 143 -8.23 -9.74 7.60
CA GLU A 143 -8.64 -10.92 6.82
C GLU A 143 -7.55 -11.42 5.86
N LEU A 144 -6.41 -10.71 5.80
CA LEU A 144 -5.30 -11.00 4.90
C LEU A 144 -4.11 -11.67 5.60
N VAL A 145 -4.22 -11.89 6.91
CA VAL A 145 -3.19 -12.46 7.78
C VAL A 145 -3.37 -13.97 7.91
#